data_AF-A0A137QAS1-F1
#
_entry.id   AF-A0A137QAS1-F1
#
_cell.length_a   1.000
_cell.length_b   1.000
_cell.length_c   1.000
_cell.angle_alpha   90.00
_cell.angle_beta   90.00
_cell.angle_gamma   90.00
#
_symmetry.space_group_name_H-M   'P 1'
#
loop_
_entity.id
_entity.type
_entity.pdbx_description
1 polymer ?
#
loop_
_entity_poly.entity_id
_entity_poly.type
_entity_poly.pdbx_seq_one_letter_code
_entity_poly.pdbx_strand_id
1 'polypeptide(L)'
;MKAAVPPTAKIAKDAKECVQECVSEFISFITSEAAEKCQLEKRKTIGGEDILYAMGTLGFENYAETLKIHLAKLRQYQNGGAGGSGGAGSSRGQDDSRDEE
;
A
#
# COMPACT_ATOMS: atom_id res chain seq x y z
N MET A 1 1.00 3.57 -14.44
CA MET A 1 0.89 3.10 -15.84
C MET A 1 2.10 3.43 -16.69
N LYS A 2 2.54 4.69 -16.80
CA LYS A 2 3.66 5.07 -17.68
C LYS A 2 5.00 4.38 -17.33
N ALA A 3 5.26 4.16 -16.04
CA ALA A 3 6.45 3.44 -15.59
C ALA A 3 6.44 1.93 -15.94
N ALA A 4 5.28 1.36 -16.30
CA ALA A 4 5.14 -0.04 -16.68
C ALA A 4 5.27 -0.26 -18.20
N VAL A 5 5.52 0.82 -18.97
CA VAL A 5 5.70 0.76 -20.43
C VAL A 5 7.02 1.44 -20.81
N PRO A 6 7.58 1.16 -22.00
CA PRO A 6 8.80 1.83 -22.45
C PRO A 6 8.69 3.37 -22.40
N PRO A 7 9.79 4.09 -22.10
CA PRO A 7 9.77 5.54 -21.99
C PRO A 7 9.18 6.26 -23.22
N THR A 8 9.41 5.71 -24.40
CA THR A 8 8.93 6.24 -25.69
C THR A 8 7.46 5.90 -26.01
N ALA A 9 6.85 4.94 -25.32
CA ALA A 9 5.52 4.44 -25.64
C ALA A 9 4.42 5.44 -25.25
N LYS A 10 3.51 5.78 -26.16
CA LYS A 10 2.35 6.63 -25.86
C LYS A 10 1.18 5.77 -25.38
N ILE A 11 0.42 6.27 -24.41
CA ILE A 11 -0.79 5.62 -23.90
C ILE A 11 -1.97 6.50 -24.31
N ALA A 12 -2.90 5.92 -25.07
CA ALA A 12 -4.14 6.59 -25.48
C ALA A 12 -4.95 7.04 -24.24
N LYS A 13 -5.74 8.11 -24.39
CA LYS A 13 -6.57 8.62 -23.30
C LYS A 13 -7.58 7.57 -22.84
N ASP A 14 -8.31 6.98 -23.78
CA ASP A 14 -9.35 5.98 -23.53
C ASP A 14 -8.79 4.73 -22.83
N ALA A 15 -7.55 4.33 -23.16
CA ALA A 15 -6.87 3.23 -22.49
C ALA A 15 -6.55 3.54 -21.01
N LYS A 16 -6.28 4.81 -20.67
CA LYS A 16 -6.09 5.22 -19.27
C LYS A 16 -7.41 5.17 -18.51
N GLU A 17 -8.48 5.68 -19.10
CA GLU A 17 -9.82 5.71 -18.49
C GLU A 17 -10.32 4.28 -18.24
N CYS A 18 -10.19 3.39 -19.24
CA CYS A 18 -10.52 1.98 -19.09
C CYS A 18 -9.75 1.32 -17.94
N VAL A 19 -8.44 1.55 -17.81
CA VAL A 19 -7.68 0.97 -16.70
C VAL A 19 -8.07 1.57 -15.34
N GLN A 20 -8.49 2.84 -15.28
CA GLN A 20 -9.01 3.42 -14.03
C GLN A 20 -10.33 2.75 -13.60
N GLU A 21 -11.22 2.48 -14.55
CA GLU A 21 -12.46 1.73 -14.31
C GLU A 21 -12.13 0.30 -13.85
N CYS A 22 -11.22 -0.39 -14.54
CA CYS A 22 -10.77 -1.72 -14.13
C CYS A 22 -10.14 -1.74 -12.73
N VAL A 23 -9.38 -0.71 -12.34
CA VAL A 23 -8.80 -0.63 -11.00
C VAL A 23 -9.88 -0.40 -9.94
N SER A 24 -10.90 0.39 -10.26
CA SER A 24 -12.04 0.61 -9.36
C SER A 24 -12.80 -0.70 -9.13
N GLU A 25 -13.04 -1.45 -10.21
CA GLU A 25 -13.67 -2.77 -10.12
C GLU A 25 -12.78 -3.78 -9.38
N PHE A 26 -11.46 -3.76 -9.63
CA PHE A 26 -10.52 -4.61 -8.92
C PHE A 26 -10.57 -4.40 -7.40
N ILE A 27 -10.64 -3.14 -6.93
CA ILE A 27 -10.78 -2.83 -5.51
C ILE A 27 -12.08 -3.42 -4.96
N SER A 28 -13.20 -3.21 -5.66
CA SER A 28 -14.51 -3.73 -5.27
C SER A 28 -14.53 -5.26 -5.22
N PHE A 29 -13.90 -5.90 -6.21
CA PHE A 29 -13.85 -7.35 -6.34
C PHE A 29 -13.08 -8.00 -5.19
N ILE A 30 -11.84 -7.54 -4.95
CA ILE A 30 -11.02 -8.04 -3.82
C ILE A 30 -11.72 -7.79 -2.48
N THR A 31 -12.30 -6.59 -2.31
CA THR A 31 -12.95 -6.22 -1.04
C THR A 31 -14.19 -7.08 -0.79
N SER A 32 -14.93 -7.45 -1.84
CA SER A 32 -16.12 -8.30 -1.72
C SER A 32 -15.77 -9.71 -1.26
N GLU A 33 -14.74 -10.33 -1.84
CA GLU A 33 -14.25 -11.65 -1.42
C GLU A 33 -13.73 -11.63 0.04
N ALA A 34 -12.97 -10.59 0.40
CA ALA A 34 -12.50 -10.41 1.77
C ALA A 34 -13.64 -10.18 2.77
N ALA A 35 -14.68 -9.44 2.35
CA ALA A 35 -15.88 -9.23 3.15
C ALA A 35 -16.64 -10.54 3.38
N GLU A 36 -16.79 -11.38 2.36
CA GLU A 36 -17.41 -12.70 2.48
C GLU A 36 -16.66 -13.57 3.50
N LYS A 37 -15.33 -13.63 3.40
CA LYS A 37 -14.49 -14.34 4.38
C LYS A 37 -14.67 -13.82 5.80
N CYS A 38 -14.66 -12.49 5.97
CA CYS A 38 -14.87 -11.84 7.26
C CYS A 38 -16.26 -12.16 7.85
N GLN A 39 -17.30 -12.13 7.02
CA GLN A 39 -18.67 -12.45 7.41
C GLN A 39 -18.82 -13.92 7.79
N LEU A 40 -18.20 -14.84 7.05
CA LEU A 40 -18.18 -16.27 7.35
C LEU A 40 -17.57 -16.55 8.74
N GLU A 41 -16.56 -15.76 9.13
CA GLU A 41 -15.95 -15.81 10.47
C GLU A 41 -16.70 -15.00 11.54
N LYS A 42 -17.91 -14.51 11.22
CA LYS A 42 -18.76 -13.71 12.12
C LYS A 42 -18.10 -12.43 12.64
N ARG A 43 -17.14 -11.89 11.89
CA ARG A 43 -16.50 -10.60 12.18
C ARG A 43 -17.19 -9.48 11.41
N LYS A 44 -17.18 -8.27 11.99
CA LYS A 44 -17.76 -7.06 11.39
C LYS A 44 -16.71 -6.13 10.75
N THR A 45 -15.44 -6.43 10.94
CA THR A 45 -14.31 -5.61 10.49
C THR A 45 -13.38 -6.48 9.67
N ILE A 46 -13.18 -6.06 8.41
CA ILE A 46 -12.23 -6.68 7.49
C ILE A 46 -10.82 -6.37 8.00
N GLY A 47 -10.03 -7.42 8.22
CA GLY A 47 -8.63 -7.33 8.63
C GLY A 47 -7.68 -7.53 7.45
N GLY A 48 -6.38 -7.28 7.68
CA GLY A 48 -5.35 -7.51 6.65
C GLY A 48 -5.24 -8.97 6.21
N GLU A 49 -5.54 -9.93 7.09
CA GLU A 49 -5.54 -11.36 6.75
C GLU A 49 -6.66 -11.73 5.78
N ASP A 50 -7.81 -11.05 5.84
CA ASP A 50 -8.92 -11.28 4.90
C ASP A 50 -8.54 -10.88 3.47
N ILE A 51 -7.80 -9.77 3.34
CA ILE A 51 -7.28 -9.31 2.06
C ILE A 51 -6.25 -10.30 1.52
N LEU A 52 -5.37 -10.82 2.37
CA LEU A 52 -4.39 -11.84 1.96
C LEU A 52 -5.07 -13.14 1.52
N TYR A 53 -6.13 -13.54 2.21
CA TYR A 53 -6.96 -14.67 1.80
C TYR A 53 -7.59 -14.42 0.43
N ALA A 54 -8.28 -13.30 0.24
CA ALA A 54 -8.92 -12.95 -1.02
C ALA A 54 -7.94 -12.92 -2.19
N MET A 55 -6.75 -12.33 -2.00
CA MET A 55 -5.69 -12.33 -3.02
C MET A 55 -5.24 -13.74 -3.41
N GLY A 56 -5.15 -14.67 -2.45
CA GLY A 56 -4.83 -16.07 -2.73
C GLY A 56 -5.95 -16.80 -3.47
N THR A 57 -7.19 -16.68 -3.00
CA THR A 57 -8.36 -17.36 -3.61
C THR A 57 -8.62 -16.91 -5.04
N LEU A 58 -8.36 -15.64 -5.34
CA LEU A 58 -8.62 -15.03 -6.65
C LEU A 58 -7.45 -15.17 -7.64
N GLY A 59 -6.36 -15.86 -7.27
CA GLY A 59 -5.22 -16.11 -8.17
C GLY A 59 -4.21 -14.95 -8.28
N PHE A 60 -4.13 -14.09 -7.26
CA PHE A 60 -3.19 -12.97 -7.17
C PHE A 60 -2.05 -13.27 -6.16
N GLU A 61 -1.56 -14.51 -6.11
CA GLU A 61 -0.60 -14.99 -5.10
C GLU A 61 0.70 -14.17 -5.07
N ASN A 62 1.21 -13.75 -6.23
CA ASN A 62 2.40 -12.90 -6.34
C ASN A 62 2.23 -11.57 -5.60
N TYR A 63 1.01 -11.03 -5.57
CA TYR A 63 0.69 -9.82 -4.80
C TYR A 63 0.51 -10.14 -3.31
N ALA A 64 -0.07 -11.28 -2.98
CA ALA A 64 -0.26 -11.72 -1.58
C ALA A 64 1.07 -11.85 -0.82
N GLU A 65 2.11 -12.38 -1.45
CA GLU A 65 3.45 -12.48 -0.84
C GLU A 65 4.03 -11.11 -0.49
N THR A 66 3.95 -10.16 -1.42
CA THR A 66 4.41 -8.79 -1.21
C THR A 66 3.60 -8.11 -0.09
N LEU A 67 2.28 -8.28 -0.11
CA LEU A 67 1.38 -7.70 0.89
C LEU A 67 1.60 -8.26 2.30
N LYS A 68 1.98 -9.52 2.46
CA LYS A 68 2.35 -10.10 3.78
C LYS A 68 3.49 -9.33 4.44
N ILE A 69 4.52 -8.99 3.66
CA ILE A 69 5.66 -8.20 4.15
C ILE A 69 5.20 -6.80 4.56
N HIS A 70 4.36 -6.16 3.76
CA HIS A 70 3.81 -4.85 4.09
C HIS A 70 2.93 -4.87 5.34
N LEU A 71 2.10 -5.90 5.52
CA LEU A 71 1.26 -6.07 6.72
C LEU A 71 2.11 -6.23 7.98
N ALA A 72 3.19 -7.00 7.93
CA ALA A 72 4.14 -7.13 9.03
C ALA A 72 4.79 -5.78 9.39
N LYS A 73 5.25 -5.02 8.40
CA LYS A 73 5.82 -3.68 8.61
C LYS A 73 4.80 -2.70 9.19
N LEU A 74 3.55 -2.73 8.71
CA LEU A 74 2.47 -1.89 9.22
C LEU A 74 2.20 -2.17 10.70
N ARG A 75 2.15 -3.45 11.09
CA ARG A 75 1.99 -3.87 12.49
C ARG A 75 3.15 -3.40 13.36
N GLN A 76 4.39 -3.52 12.88
CA GLN A 76 5.58 -3.01 13.59
C GLN A 76 5.50 -1.50 13.81
N TYR A 77 5.09 -0.74 12.80
CA TYR A 77 4.91 0.71 12.91
C TYR A 77 3.82 1.09 13.91
N GLN A 78 2.69 0.40 13.88
CA GLN A 78 1.57 0.59 14.82
C GLN A 78 1.98 0.26 16.26
N ASN A 79 2.75 -0.82 16.46
CA ASN A 79 3.22 -1.23 17.78
C ASN A 79 4.40 -0.36 18.30
N GLY A 80 5.23 0.18 17.40
CA GLY A 80 6.35 1.06 17.74
C GLY A 80 5.94 2.51 18.02
N GLY A 81 4.77 2.95 17.56
CA GLY A 81 4.25 4.30 17.76
C GLY A 81 3.66 4.59 19.15
N ALA A 82 3.51 3.57 20.01
CA ALA A 82 2.87 3.70 21.33
C ALA A 82 3.83 3.60 22.53
N GLY A 83 5.15 3.51 22.31
CA GLY A 83 6.11 3.16 23.38
C GLY A 83 7.44 3.92 23.41
N GLY A 84 7.54 5.12 22.84
CA GLY A 84 8.83 5.84 22.79
C GLY A 84 8.72 7.36 22.88
N SER A 85 8.36 7.89 24.06
CA SER A 85 8.69 9.27 24.44
C SER A 85 10.03 9.30 25.19
N GLY A 86 10.98 10.14 24.80
CA GLY A 86 12.11 10.48 25.68
C GLY A 86 13.41 10.98 25.03
N GLY A 87 13.37 12.19 24.46
CA GLY A 87 14.43 13.21 24.58
C GLY A 87 15.90 12.92 24.27
N ALA A 88 16.40 13.53 23.21
CA ALA A 88 17.64 14.31 23.25
C ALA A 88 17.53 15.46 22.24
N GLY A 89 17.25 16.66 22.76
CA GLY A 89 17.26 17.88 21.98
C GLY A 89 18.62 18.58 21.99
N SER A 90 18.71 19.55 21.07
CA SER A 90 19.52 20.77 21.12
C SER A 90 20.92 20.74 20.50
N SER A 91 21.02 21.36 19.32
CA SER A 91 21.82 22.59 19.09
C SER A 91 21.63 23.03 17.64
N ARG A 92 20.83 24.08 17.39
CA ARG A 92 21.26 25.48 17.17
C ARG A 92 22.04 25.68 15.87
N GLY A 93 21.47 26.51 14.99
CA GLY A 93 22.08 26.91 13.73
C GLY A 93 23.24 27.89 13.88
N GLN A 94 24.03 27.96 12.81
CA GLN A 94 24.90 29.04 12.36
C GLN A 94 25.24 28.66 10.90
N ASP A 95 24.68 29.34 9.90
CA ASP A 95 25.21 30.55 9.24
C ASP A 95 26.56 30.34 8.53
N ASP A 96 26.56 30.78 7.27
CA ASP A 96 27.68 31.26 6.47
C ASP A 96 28.72 30.28 5.90
N SER A 97 28.65 30.07 4.58
CA SER A 97 29.72 30.46 3.63
C SER A 97 29.33 30.10 2.20
N ARG A 98 29.04 31.14 1.42
CA ARG A 98 29.35 31.17 -0.02
C ARG A 98 30.87 31.13 -0.15
N ASP A 99 31.39 30.32 -1.07
CA ASP A 99 32.65 30.51 -1.81
C ASP A 99 32.54 29.56 -3.03
N GLU A 100 32.25 30.06 -4.23
CA GLU A 100 33.21 30.45 -5.29
C GLU A 100 34.18 29.32 -5.69
N GLU A 101 33.89 28.61 -6.79
CA GLU A 101 34.57 28.72 -8.10
C GLU A 101 33.71 28.07 -9.21
#